data_AF-A0A7V6FEL5-F1
#
_entry.id   AF-A0A7V6FEL5-F1
#
_cell.length_a   1.000
_cell.length_b   1.000
_cell.length_c   1.000
_cell.angle_alpha   90.00
_cell.angle_beta   90.00
_cell.angle_gamma   90.00
#
_symmetry.space_group_name_H-M   'P 1'
#
loop_
_entity.id
_entity.type
_entity.pdbx_description
1 polymer ?
#
loop_
_entity_poly.entity_id
_entity_poly.type
_entity_poly.pdbx_seq_one_letter_code
_entity_poly.pdbx_strand_id
1 'polypeptide(L)'
;MWLQELRENTIYVPNQLIIETNSQAKDLLVSAGLPKGYPPDLLNPVASSPLYILNSPDDVQSFLSENEPLLSASEKFYSNQTIFDKISAPLQQSLKLSNYVLLLAGGGSILIIGLIILLSIRERKHELGILLSLGEAKSRVIQQMILEVMVIAIIGLLLSVFSGQIIANTLSDTLIEQELTTSIDFSEDEDFWATQNQMGQFTSYVDPTEVSRQYETTLTPEYVITFLGISLGTSILATALPALYIVNLKPKNILMG
;
A
#
# COMPACT_ATOMS: atom_id res chain seq x y z
N MET A 1 5.06 -10.50 -22.03
CA MET A 1 6.39 -10.50 -22.65
C MET A 1 7.47 -10.86 -21.64
N TRP A 2 7.56 -10.20 -20.48
CA TRP A 2 8.54 -10.45 -19.40
C TRP A 2 8.71 -11.90 -18.89
N LEU A 3 7.63 -12.69 -18.77
CA LEU A 3 7.71 -14.07 -18.27
C LEU A 3 8.32 -15.07 -19.28
N GLN A 4 8.38 -14.72 -20.57
CA GLN A 4 8.93 -15.61 -21.60
C GLN A 4 10.46 -15.54 -21.65
N GLU A 5 11.05 -14.37 -21.39
CA GLU A 5 12.52 -14.16 -21.34
C GLU A 5 13.18 -14.88 -20.16
N LEU A 6 12.48 -15.04 -19.03
CA LEU A 6 13.00 -15.79 -17.87
C LEU A 6 13.21 -17.28 -18.14
N ARG A 7 12.53 -17.88 -19.12
CA ARG A 7 12.76 -19.30 -19.47
C ARG A 7 14.09 -19.50 -20.19
N GLU A 8 14.59 -18.48 -20.89
CA GLU A 8 15.84 -18.59 -21.65
C GLU A 8 17.09 -18.48 -20.76
N ASN A 9 16.96 -17.98 -19.53
CA ASN A 9 18.07 -17.83 -18.59
C ASN A 9 18.27 -19.04 -17.64
N THR A 10 17.79 -20.22 -18.03
CA THR A 10 18.03 -21.50 -17.32
C THR A 10 19.14 -22.34 -17.95
N ILE A 11 19.92 -21.76 -18.88
CA ILE A 11 21.05 -22.45 -19.50
C ILE A 11 22.29 -22.15 -18.65
N TYR A 12 22.69 -23.12 -17.82
CA TYR A 12 24.03 -23.17 -17.25
C TYR A 12 25.03 -23.25 -18.42
N VAL A 13 25.68 -22.13 -18.75
CA VAL A 13 26.78 -22.13 -19.70
C VAL A 13 28.03 -22.59 -18.95
N PRO A 14 28.67 -23.71 -19.34
CA PRO A 14 29.89 -24.15 -18.68
C PRO A 14 30.96 -23.07 -18.78
N ASN A 15 31.64 -22.76 -17.67
CA ASN A 15 32.69 -21.73 -17.62
C ASN A 15 33.74 -21.89 -18.74
N GLN A 16 34.04 -23.13 -19.12
CA GLN A 16 34.97 -23.45 -20.21
C GLN A 16 34.53 -22.91 -21.58
N LEU A 17 33.23 -22.95 -21.89
CA LEU A 17 32.71 -22.43 -23.16
C LEU A 17 32.82 -20.90 -23.24
N ILE A 18 32.64 -20.21 -22.11
CA ILE A 18 32.81 -18.76 -22.00
C ILE A 18 34.29 -18.40 -22.20
N ILE A 19 35.21 -19.12 -21.55
CA ILE A 19 36.65 -18.93 -21.72
C ILE A 19 37.09 -19.14 -23.18
N GLU A 20 36.59 -20.19 -23.83
CA GLU A 20 36.90 -20.48 -25.24
C GLU A 20 36.34 -19.41 -26.19
N THR A 21 35.10 -18.97 -25.95
CA THR A 21 34.47 -17.90 -26.74
C THR A 21 35.22 -16.58 -26.59
N ASN A 22 35.69 -16.27 -25.38
CA ASN A 22 36.48 -15.09 -25.08
C ASN A 22 37.87 -15.13 -25.73
N SER A 23 38.49 -16.31 -25.78
CA SER A 23 39.75 -16.52 -26.51
C SER A 23 39.55 -16.32 -28.01
N GLN A 24 38.48 -16.87 -28.60
CA GLN A 24 38.18 -16.69 -30.02
C GLN A 24 37.89 -15.23 -30.38
N ALA A 25 37.10 -14.53 -29.56
CA ALA A 25 36.82 -13.11 -29.76
C ALA A 25 38.12 -12.27 -29.73
N LYS A 26 39.03 -12.58 -28.81
CA LYS A 26 40.35 -11.95 -28.73
C LYS A 26 41.21 -12.22 -29.96
N ASP A 27 41.21 -13.45 -30.47
CA ASP A 27 41.96 -13.83 -31.68
C ASP A 27 41.41 -13.15 -32.94
N LEU A 28 40.08 -13.03 -33.05
CA LEU A 28 39.42 -12.31 -34.14
C LEU A 28 39.77 -10.81 -34.12
N LEU A 29 39.78 -10.18 -32.95
CA LEU A 29 40.13 -8.77 -32.79
C LEU A 29 41.62 -8.50 -33.13
N VAL A 30 42.52 -9.41 -32.78
CA VAL A 30 43.93 -9.35 -33.20
C VAL A 30 44.08 -9.53 -34.71
N SER A 31 43.28 -10.41 -35.33
CA SER A 31 43.27 -10.63 -36.78
C SER A 31 42.71 -9.44 -37.57
N ALA A 32 41.87 -8.61 -36.94
CA ALA A 32 41.30 -7.39 -37.51
C ALA A 32 42.24 -6.16 -37.44
N GLY A 33 43.48 -6.34 -36.97
CA GLY A 33 44.53 -5.30 -37.03
C GLY A 33 44.77 -4.53 -35.73
N LEU A 34 44.20 -4.96 -34.60
CA LEU A 34 44.49 -4.37 -33.29
C LEU A 34 45.84 -4.88 -32.75
N PRO A 35 46.77 -4.00 -32.31
CA PRO A 35 48.09 -4.41 -31.83
C PRO A 35 48.01 -5.27 -30.56
N LYS A 36 48.91 -6.26 -30.46
CA LYS A 36 49.05 -7.14 -29.29
C LYS A 36 49.53 -6.32 -28.08
N GLY A 37 48.61 -5.93 -27.19
CA GLY A 37 48.96 -5.20 -25.96
C GLY A 37 47.88 -4.30 -25.36
N TYR A 38 46.61 -4.39 -25.79
CA TYR A 38 45.53 -3.64 -25.15
C TYR A 38 45.37 -4.03 -23.67
N PRO A 39 45.04 -3.08 -22.77
CA PRO A 39 44.67 -3.37 -21.39
C PRO A 39 43.54 -4.42 -21.38
N PRO A 40 43.63 -5.47 -20.53
CA PRO A 40 42.58 -6.48 -20.40
C PRO A 40 41.18 -5.89 -20.19
N ASP A 41 41.12 -4.72 -19.55
CA ASP A 41 39.88 -4.03 -19.16
C ASP A 41 39.10 -3.42 -20.34
N LEU A 42 39.71 -3.27 -21.52
CA LEU A 42 39.06 -2.70 -22.72
C LEU A 42 38.63 -3.76 -23.75
N LEU A 43 39.18 -4.97 -23.64
CA LEU A 43 38.71 -6.17 -24.32
C LEU A 43 37.74 -6.84 -23.37
N ASN A 44 36.54 -6.30 -23.21
CA ASN A 44 35.51 -6.89 -22.35
C ASN A 44 35.29 -8.32 -22.89
N PRO A 45 35.89 -9.36 -22.27
CA PRO A 45 35.52 -10.71 -22.61
C PRO A 45 34.02 -10.78 -22.25
N VAL A 46 33.25 -11.68 -22.84
CA VAL A 46 31.91 -11.99 -22.35
C VAL A 46 32.06 -12.40 -20.88
N ALA A 47 32.02 -11.42 -19.98
CA ALA A 47 31.93 -11.59 -18.56
C ALA A 47 30.51 -12.05 -18.38
N SER A 48 30.34 -13.36 -18.20
CA SER A 48 29.05 -13.87 -17.77
C SER A 48 28.82 -13.31 -16.37
N SER A 49 27.96 -12.30 -16.25
CA SER A 49 27.44 -11.86 -14.97
C SER A 49 26.26 -12.78 -14.64
N PRO A 50 26.44 -13.85 -13.85
CA PRO A 50 25.33 -14.73 -13.50
C PRO A 50 24.26 -13.93 -12.75
N LEU A 51 23.01 -14.00 -13.23
CA LEU A 51 21.86 -13.40 -12.57
C LEU A 51 21.27 -14.38 -11.58
N TYR A 52 21.23 -14.00 -10.30
CA TYR A 52 20.53 -14.74 -9.26
C TYR A 52 19.22 -14.02 -8.91
N ILE A 53 18.09 -14.69 -9.14
CA ILE A 53 16.75 -14.19 -8.77
C ILE A 53 16.33 -14.91 -7.49
N LEU A 54 16.15 -14.15 -6.41
CA LEU A 54 15.69 -14.67 -5.12
C LEU A 54 14.16 -14.58 -5.00
N ASN A 55 13.59 -15.43 -4.15
CA ASN A 55 12.13 -15.47 -3.95
C ASN A 55 11.61 -14.30 -3.12
N SER A 56 12.42 -13.80 -2.18
CA SER A 56 12.10 -12.66 -1.32
C SER A 56 13.27 -11.65 -1.28
N PRO A 57 13.00 -10.33 -1.21
CA PRO A 57 14.02 -9.33 -0.88
C PRO A 57 14.73 -9.60 0.45
N ASP A 58 14.04 -10.21 1.42
CA ASP A 58 14.61 -10.52 2.73
C ASP A 58 15.74 -11.57 2.66
N ASP A 59 15.77 -12.37 1.60
CA ASP A 59 16.78 -13.43 1.41
C ASP A 59 18.13 -12.88 0.92
N VAL A 60 18.16 -11.63 0.43
CA VAL A 60 19.34 -11.02 -0.20
C VAL A 60 20.51 -10.95 0.77
N GLN A 61 20.29 -10.49 2.00
CA GLN A 61 21.36 -10.34 2.99
C GLN A 61 21.98 -11.69 3.37
N SER A 62 21.14 -12.72 3.53
CA SER A 62 21.56 -14.08 3.83
C SER A 62 22.36 -14.68 2.68
N PHE A 63 21.87 -14.52 1.44
CA PHE A 63 22.55 -14.97 0.23
C PHE A 63 23.93 -14.33 0.07
N LEU A 64 24.05 -13.01 0.24
CA LEU A 64 25.33 -12.31 0.15
C LEU A 64 26.31 -12.80 1.23
N SER A 65 25.85 -12.90 2.48
CA SER A 65 26.71 -13.33 3.60
C SER A 65 27.26 -14.76 3.43
N GLU A 66 26.48 -15.66 2.82
CA GLU A 66 26.88 -17.04 2.59
C GLU A 66 27.83 -17.20 1.39
N ASN A 67 27.71 -16.35 0.36
CA ASN A 67 28.38 -16.55 -0.93
C ASN A 67 29.53 -15.56 -1.19
N GLU A 68 29.57 -14.40 -0.53
CA GLU A 68 30.69 -13.45 -0.62
C GLU A 68 32.06 -14.08 -0.33
N PRO A 69 32.22 -14.99 0.67
CA PRO A 69 33.51 -15.65 0.93
C PRO A 69 33.98 -16.58 -0.19
N LEU A 70 33.09 -16.97 -1.10
CA LEU A 70 33.39 -17.85 -2.24
C LEU A 70 33.90 -17.07 -3.46
N LEU A 71 33.80 -15.73 -3.44
CA LEU A 71 34.26 -14.87 -4.53
C LEU A 71 35.78 -14.75 -4.56
N SER A 72 36.34 -14.71 -5.76
CA SER A 72 37.74 -14.35 -5.96
C SER A 72 37.95 -12.83 -5.84
N ALA A 73 39.20 -12.39 -5.64
CA ALA A 73 39.52 -10.98 -5.34
C ALA A 73 39.08 -9.95 -6.41
N SER A 74 38.72 -10.41 -7.61
CA SER A 74 38.23 -9.59 -8.72
C SER A 74 36.72 -9.64 -8.92
N GLU A 75 35.98 -10.45 -8.16
CA GLU A 75 34.54 -10.62 -8.30
C GLU A 75 33.78 -9.85 -7.21
N LYS A 76 32.63 -9.28 -7.57
CA LYS A 76 31.74 -8.56 -6.65
C LYS A 76 30.29 -8.92 -6.94
N PHE A 77 29.49 -9.06 -5.90
CA PHE A 77 28.04 -9.09 -6.06
C PHE A 77 27.50 -7.67 -6.21
N TYR A 78 26.54 -7.52 -7.11
CA TYR A 78 25.70 -6.33 -7.23
C TYR A 78 24.28 -6.75 -6.88
N SER A 79 23.62 -5.97 -6.04
CA SER A 79 22.29 -6.27 -5.52
C SER A 79 21.36 -5.08 -5.70
N ASN A 80 20.09 -5.35 -6.00
CA ASN A 80 19.05 -4.33 -6.05
C ASN A 80 18.48 -3.98 -4.66
N GLN A 81 19.04 -4.51 -3.56
CA GLN A 81 18.54 -4.24 -2.21
C GLN A 81 18.52 -2.75 -1.87
N THR A 82 19.60 -2.01 -2.13
CA THR A 82 19.66 -0.56 -1.88
C THR A 82 18.58 0.19 -2.66
N ILE A 83 18.31 -0.25 -3.89
CA ILE A 83 17.26 0.32 -4.76
C ILE A 83 15.87 0.00 -4.18
N PHE A 84 15.66 -1.26 -3.78
CA PHE A 84 14.43 -1.72 -3.14
C PHE A 84 14.15 -0.98 -1.82
N ASP A 85 15.15 -0.81 -0.96
CA ASP A 85 15.02 -0.11 0.31
C ASP A 85 14.67 1.36 0.10
N LYS A 86 15.30 2.02 -0.87
CA LYS A 86 15.01 3.43 -1.21
C LYS A 86 13.61 3.64 -1.79
N ILE A 87 13.10 2.69 -2.56
CA ILE A 87 11.73 2.77 -3.10
C ILE A 87 10.71 2.38 -2.01
N SER A 88 10.99 1.35 -1.22
CA SER A 88 10.04 0.80 -0.26
C SER A 88 9.95 1.61 1.03
N ALA A 89 11.01 2.28 1.48
CA ALA A 89 10.98 3.04 2.73
C ALA A 89 9.98 4.21 2.71
N PRO A 90 9.93 5.09 1.69
CA PRO A 90 8.91 6.12 1.58
C PRO A 90 7.49 5.55 1.49
N LEU A 91 7.30 4.45 0.74
CA LEU A 91 6.00 3.78 0.62
C LEU A 91 5.52 3.23 1.96
N GLN A 92 6.39 2.55 2.71
CA GLN A 92 6.08 2.06 4.05
C GLN A 92 5.77 3.19 5.03
N GLN A 93 6.50 4.32 4.94
CA GLN A 93 6.24 5.51 5.75
C GLN A 93 4.84 6.08 5.43
N SER A 94 4.50 6.20 4.14
CA SER A 94 3.21 6.68 3.66
C SER A 94 2.07 5.78 4.14
N LEU A 95 2.20 4.45 3.99
CA LEU A 95 1.23 3.47 4.48
C LEU A 95 1.01 3.56 6.00
N LYS A 96 2.07 3.75 6.79
CA LYS A 96 1.96 3.92 8.25
C LYS A 96 1.21 5.19 8.60
N LEU A 97 1.49 6.32 7.93
CA LEU A 97 0.78 7.58 8.14
C LEU A 97 -0.69 7.46 7.77
N SER A 98 -1.01 6.87 6.61
CA SER A 98 -2.39 6.60 6.20
C SER A 98 -3.13 5.77 7.24
N ASN A 99 -2.50 4.72 7.78
CA ASN A 99 -3.11 3.89 8.81
C ASN A 99 -3.39 4.67 10.11
N TYR A 100 -2.47 5.53 10.56
CA TYR A 100 -2.71 6.38 11.73
C TYR A 100 -3.85 7.38 11.51
N VAL A 101 -3.92 8.00 10.34
CA VAL A 101 -5.02 8.92 9.99
C VAL A 101 -6.36 8.18 9.99
N LEU A 102 -6.43 6.98 9.40
CA LEU A 102 -7.64 6.17 9.41
C LEU A 102 -8.08 5.79 10.83
N LEU A 103 -7.13 5.38 11.68
CA LEU A 103 -7.41 5.03 13.06
C LEU A 103 -7.94 6.24 13.86
N LEU A 104 -7.30 7.40 13.72
CA LEU A 104 -7.71 8.64 14.42
C LEU A 104 -9.07 9.14 13.93
N ALA A 105 -9.28 9.17 12.61
CA ALA A 105 -10.54 9.61 12.01
C ALA A 105 -11.70 8.66 12.37
N GLY A 106 -11.47 7.35 12.27
CA GLY A 106 -12.46 6.32 12.65
C GLY A 106 -12.78 6.37 14.14
N GLY A 107 -11.77 6.40 14.99
CA GLY A 107 -11.93 6.51 16.45
C GLY A 107 -12.65 7.79 16.86
N GLY A 108 -12.28 8.93 16.29
CA GLY A 108 -12.94 10.21 16.52
C GLY A 108 -14.41 10.20 16.09
N SER A 109 -14.72 9.58 14.95
CA SER A 109 -16.10 9.45 14.46
C SER A 109 -16.97 8.62 15.42
N ILE A 110 -16.46 7.49 15.92
CA ILE A 110 -17.16 6.65 16.90
C ILE A 110 -17.43 7.44 18.19
N LEU A 111 -16.44 8.20 18.68
CA LEU A 111 -16.60 9.03 19.88
C LEU A 111 -17.66 10.11 19.68
N ILE A 112 -17.63 10.84 18.56
CA ILE A 112 -18.59 11.91 18.25
C ILE A 112 -20.01 11.34 18.14
N ILE A 113 -20.19 10.25 17.39
CA ILE A 113 -21.49 9.58 17.25
C ILE A 113 -22.00 9.12 18.61
N GLY A 114 -21.14 8.52 19.44
CA GLY A 114 -21.50 8.11 20.80
C GLY A 114 -21.96 9.30 21.66
N LEU A 115 -21.26 10.43 21.61
CA LEU A 115 -21.65 11.65 22.34
C LEU A 115 -22.99 12.21 21.86
N ILE A 116 -23.22 12.27 20.54
CA ILE A 116 -24.48 12.75 19.96
C ILE A 116 -25.65 11.86 20.41
N ILE A 117 -25.47 10.53 20.37
CA ILE A 117 -26.50 9.59 20.82
C ILE A 117 -26.78 9.78 22.31
N LEU A 118 -25.75 9.90 23.15
CA LEU A 118 -25.93 10.14 24.58
C LEU A 118 -26.68 11.44 24.88
N LEU A 119 -26.35 12.52 24.19
CA LEU A 119 -27.03 13.81 24.30
C LEU A 119 -28.50 13.70 23.88
N SER A 120 -28.76 13.09 22.72
CA SER A 120 -30.11 12.90 22.19
C SER A 120 -31.02 12.15 23.15
N ILE A 121 -30.52 11.08 23.80
CA ILE A 121 -31.33 10.34 24.77
C ILE A 121 -31.54 11.14 26.05
N ARG A 122 -30.54 11.92 26.50
CA ARG A 122 -30.66 12.75 27.70
C ARG A 122 -31.77 13.80 27.54
N GLU A 123 -31.85 14.45 26.39
CA GLU A 123 -32.88 15.45 26.09
C GLU A 123 -34.29 14.85 26.09
N ARG A 124 -34.43 13.60 25.63
CA ARG A 124 -35.73 12.92 25.47
C ARG A 124 -36.13 12.01 26.63
N LYS A 125 -35.26 11.86 27.63
CA LYS A 125 -35.49 10.99 28.79
C LYS A 125 -36.84 11.26 29.48
N HIS A 126 -37.22 12.53 29.60
CA HIS A 126 -38.50 12.93 30.21
C HIS A 126 -39.70 12.51 29.35
N GLU A 127 -39.64 12.72 28.04
CA GLU A 127 -40.68 12.34 27.07
C GLU A 127 -40.87 10.81 27.04
N LEU A 128 -39.77 10.06 27.00
CA LEU A 128 -39.77 8.60 27.06
C LEU A 128 -40.37 8.09 28.39
N GLY A 129 -40.13 8.79 29.50
CA GLY A 129 -40.75 8.49 30.79
C GLY A 129 -42.27 8.67 30.78
N ILE A 130 -42.78 9.70 30.10
CA ILE A 130 -44.22 9.94 29.93
C ILE A 130 -44.85 8.86 29.04
N LEU A 131 -44.25 8.55 27.89
CA LEU A 131 -44.73 7.52 26.95
C LEU A 131 -44.83 6.13 27.59
N LEU A 132 -43.80 5.74 28.36
CA LEU A 132 -43.82 4.48 29.11
C LEU A 132 -44.88 4.48 30.22
N SER A 133 -45.16 5.64 30.84
CA SER A 133 -46.21 5.78 31.86
C SER A 133 -47.63 5.72 31.28
N LEU A 134 -47.79 6.08 30.00
CA LEU A 134 -49.02 5.90 29.21
C LEU A 134 -49.22 4.44 28.76
N GLY A 135 -48.28 3.54 29.06
CA GLY A 135 -48.38 2.11 28.73
C GLY A 135 -47.82 1.73 27.36
N GLU A 136 -47.04 2.61 26.72
CA GLU A 136 -46.40 2.26 25.46
C GLU A 136 -45.35 1.14 25.64
N ALA A 137 -45.22 0.28 24.62
CA ALA A 137 -44.28 -0.82 24.67
C ALA A 137 -42.84 -0.31 24.49
N LYS A 138 -41.94 -0.75 25.36
CA LYS A 138 -40.49 -0.50 25.30
C LYS A 138 -39.87 -0.72 23.91
N SER A 139 -40.36 -1.70 23.15
CA SER A 139 -39.91 -2.00 21.80
C SER A 139 -40.29 -0.92 20.77
N ARG A 140 -41.43 -0.26 20.91
CA ARG A 140 -41.87 0.83 20.00
C ARG A 140 -40.99 2.06 20.15
N VAL A 141 -40.65 2.42 21.39
CA VAL A 141 -39.68 3.48 21.69
C VAL A 141 -38.32 3.21 21.02
N ILE A 142 -37.80 1.99 21.15
CA ILE A 142 -36.51 1.61 20.55
C ILE A 142 -36.60 1.66 19.02
N GLN A 143 -37.69 1.17 18.43
CA GLN A 143 -37.91 1.22 16.98
C GLN A 143 -37.97 2.66 16.45
N GLN A 144 -38.63 3.58 17.16
CA GLN A 144 -38.67 5.00 16.78
C GLN A 144 -37.27 5.61 16.77
N MET A 145 -36.48 5.34 17.81
CA MET A 145 -35.11 5.86 17.92
C MET A 145 -34.19 5.30 16.83
N ILE A 146 -34.31 4.00 16.51
CA ILE A 146 -33.57 3.40 15.40
C ILE A 146 -33.98 4.04 14.07
N LEU A 147 -35.27 4.23 13.82
CA LEU A 147 -35.77 4.79 12.56
C LEU A 147 -35.29 6.23 12.35
N GLU A 148 -35.30 7.05 13.39
CA GLU A 148 -34.79 8.42 13.33
C GLU A 148 -33.31 8.48 12.98
N VAL A 149 -32.48 7.66 13.64
CA VAL A 149 -31.06 7.58 13.32
C VAL A 149 -30.84 7.03 11.92
N MET A 150 -31.62 6.04 11.48
CA MET A 150 -31.53 5.49 10.13
C MET A 150 -31.80 6.54 9.05
N VAL A 151 -32.81 7.40 9.22
CA VAL A 151 -33.12 8.44 8.23
C VAL A 151 -31.95 9.42 8.08
N ILE A 152 -31.38 9.86 9.20
CA ILE A 152 -30.23 10.77 9.20
C ILE A 152 -28.99 10.08 8.64
N ALA A 153 -28.76 8.81 9.01
CA ALA A 153 -27.62 8.02 8.53
C ALA A 153 -27.69 7.81 7.01
N ILE A 154 -28.85 7.49 6.45
CA ILE A 154 -29.00 7.32 4.99
C ILE A 154 -28.63 8.61 4.26
N ILE A 155 -29.14 9.76 4.71
CA ILE A 155 -28.83 11.06 4.09
C ILE A 155 -27.33 11.36 4.19
N GLY A 156 -26.74 11.17 5.38
CA GLY A 156 -25.31 11.39 5.61
C GLY A 156 -24.42 10.48 4.79
N LEU A 157 -24.79 9.20 4.65
CA LEU A 157 -24.02 8.22 3.88
C LEU A 157 -24.08 8.50 2.37
N LEU A 158 -25.25 8.90 1.84
CA LEU A 158 -25.36 9.31 0.44
C LEU A 158 -24.47 10.53 0.15
N LEU A 159 -24.50 11.53 1.05
CA LEU A 159 -23.62 12.70 0.94
C LEU A 159 -22.15 12.31 1.06
N SER A 160 -21.81 11.36 1.93
CA SER A 160 -20.44 10.87 2.13
C SER A 160 -19.88 10.18 0.90
N VAL A 161 -20.68 9.39 0.18
CA VAL A 161 -20.21 8.73 -1.07
C VAL A 161 -19.92 9.79 -2.12
N PHE A 162 -20.82 10.76 -2.27
CA PHE A 162 -20.65 11.83 -3.25
C PHE A 162 -19.44 12.74 -2.94
N SER A 163 -19.33 13.21 -1.70
CA SER A 163 -18.18 14.05 -1.29
C SER A 163 -16.89 13.25 -1.28
N GLY A 164 -16.93 11.97 -0.90
CA GLY A 164 -15.80 11.06 -0.89
C GLY A 164 -15.18 10.89 -2.27
N GLN A 165 -15.99 10.72 -3.32
CA GLN A 165 -15.49 10.64 -4.70
C GLN A 165 -14.78 11.92 -5.14
N ILE A 166 -15.35 13.09 -4.84
CA ILE A 166 -14.76 14.38 -5.22
C ILE A 166 -13.41 14.55 -4.53
N ILE A 167 -13.36 14.34 -3.22
CA ILE A 167 -12.13 14.48 -2.43
C ILE A 167 -11.09 13.47 -2.89
N ALA A 168 -11.46 12.21 -3.10
CA ALA A 168 -10.56 11.16 -3.57
C ALA A 168 -9.90 11.54 -4.90
N ASN A 169 -10.67 11.98 -5.88
CA ASN A 169 -10.12 12.39 -7.18
C ASN A 169 -9.13 13.55 -7.03
N THR A 170 -9.50 14.61 -6.30
CA THR A 170 -8.62 15.77 -6.10
C THR A 170 -7.34 15.40 -5.35
N LEU A 171 -7.45 14.57 -4.32
CA LEU A 171 -6.31 14.16 -3.53
C LEU A 171 -5.38 13.26 -4.35
N SER A 172 -5.94 12.34 -5.13
CA SER A 172 -5.17 11.48 -6.04
C SER A 172 -4.39 12.29 -7.07
N ASP A 173 -5.02 13.28 -7.72
CA ASP A 173 -4.33 14.17 -8.66
C ASP A 173 -3.15 14.89 -8.01
N THR A 174 -3.35 15.38 -6.78
CA THR A 174 -2.33 16.15 -6.04
C THR A 174 -1.18 15.27 -5.55
N LEU A 175 -1.49 14.06 -5.07
CA LEU A 175 -0.48 13.09 -4.62
C LEU A 175 0.37 12.59 -5.78
N ILE A 176 -0.25 12.32 -6.93
CA ILE A 176 0.47 11.91 -8.14
C ILE A 176 1.44 13.02 -8.57
N GLU A 177 0.99 14.28 -8.61
CA GLU A 177 1.86 15.41 -8.97
C GLU A 177 3.06 15.56 -8.02
N GLN A 178 2.85 15.39 -6.70
CA GLN A 178 3.90 15.49 -5.69
C GLN A 178 4.89 14.31 -5.67
N GLU A 179 4.40 13.09 -5.82
CA GLU A 179 5.24 11.88 -5.86
C GLU A 179 6.06 11.80 -7.16
N LEU A 180 5.54 12.31 -8.29
CA LEU A 180 6.30 12.45 -9.54
C LEU A 180 7.39 13.53 -9.48
N THR A 181 7.22 14.58 -8.69
CA THR A 181 8.25 15.64 -8.52
C THR A 181 9.25 15.33 -7.41
N THR A 182 8.87 14.48 -6.44
CA THR A 182 9.74 14.02 -5.36
C THR A 182 10.33 12.63 -5.65
N SER A 183 10.14 12.12 -6.87
CA SER A 183 10.59 10.79 -7.28
C SER A 183 12.12 10.68 -7.18
N ILE A 184 12.55 10.15 -6.04
CA ILE A 184 13.80 9.48 -5.75
C ILE A 184 15.01 10.08 -6.49
N ASP A 185 15.60 11.10 -5.88
CA ASP A 185 16.87 11.65 -6.34
C ASP A 185 18.00 10.64 -6.08
N PHE A 186 18.34 9.89 -7.12
CA PHE A 186 19.48 8.98 -7.13
C PHE A 186 20.76 9.66 -7.65
N SER A 187 20.73 10.96 -7.96
CA SER A 187 21.85 11.65 -8.60
C SER A 187 23.12 11.63 -7.76
N GLU A 188 22.99 11.61 -6.43
CA GLU A 188 24.11 11.59 -5.48
C GLU A 188 24.43 10.19 -4.93
N ASP A 189 23.76 9.12 -5.37
CA ASP A 189 23.97 7.76 -4.83
C ASP A 189 24.96 6.95 -5.67
N GLU A 190 26.21 6.89 -5.19
CA GLU A 190 27.30 6.16 -5.85
C GLU A 190 27.02 4.65 -5.99
N ASP A 191 26.37 4.03 -5.00
CA ASP A 191 26.03 2.61 -5.01
C ASP A 191 24.90 2.31 -6.01
N PHE A 192 23.94 3.24 -6.15
CA PHE A 192 22.91 3.17 -7.18
C PHE A 192 23.53 3.20 -8.59
N TRP A 193 24.40 4.16 -8.88
CA TRP A 193 25.05 4.26 -10.19
C TRP A 193 25.98 3.07 -10.46
N ALA A 194 26.70 2.56 -9.46
CA ALA A 194 27.52 1.37 -9.59
C ALA A 194 26.67 0.13 -9.92
N THR A 195 25.54 -0.03 -9.21
CA THR A 195 24.59 -1.14 -9.42
C THR A 195 23.90 -1.03 -10.77
N GLN A 196 23.43 0.15 -11.16
CA GLN A 196 22.76 0.36 -12.44
C GLN A 196 23.70 0.17 -13.64
N ASN A 197 24.95 0.63 -13.55
CA ASN A 197 25.94 0.41 -14.62
C ASN A 197 26.27 -1.08 -14.82
N GLN A 198 26.19 -1.89 -13.77
CA GLN A 198 26.55 -3.32 -13.79
C GLN A 198 25.35 -4.24 -14.05
N MET A 199 24.18 -3.89 -13.52
CA MET A 199 22.96 -4.68 -13.63
C MET A 199 22.05 -4.19 -14.76
N GLY A 200 22.26 -3.00 -15.32
CA GLY A 200 21.63 -2.48 -16.54
C GLY A 200 20.16 -2.87 -16.73
N GLN A 201 19.92 -3.82 -17.65
CA GLN A 201 18.59 -4.31 -18.04
C GLN A 201 17.81 -5.03 -16.92
N PHE A 202 18.46 -5.37 -15.81
CA PHE A 202 17.86 -6.06 -14.66
C PHE A 202 17.41 -5.11 -13.54
N THR A 203 17.71 -3.81 -13.63
CA THR A 203 17.18 -2.81 -12.69
C THR A 203 15.88 -2.21 -13.24
N SER A 204 14.77 -2.42 -12.53
CA SER A 204 13.46 -1.90 -12.92
C SER A 204 13.40 -0.39 -12.73
N TYR A 205 13.61 0.39 -13.79
CA TYR A 205 13.16 1.78 -13.83
C TYR A 205 11.63 1.79 -13.91
N VAL A 206 10.97 2.11 -12.81
CA VAL A 206 9.51 2.32 -12.78
C VAL A 206 9.27 3.72 -13.31
N ASP A 207 8.82 3.81 -14.57
CA ASP A 207 8.46 5.10 -15.17
C ASP A 207 7.25 5.69 -14.44
N PRO A 208 7.41 6.82 -13.71
CA PRO A 208 6.33 7.42 -12.93
C PRO A 208 5.17 7.91 -13.82
N THR A 209 5.44 8.16 -15.12
CA THR A 209 4.44 8.69 -16.06
C THR A 209 3.48 7.62 -16.58
N GLU A 210 3.88 6.34 -16.56
CA GLU A 210 2.99 5.23 -16.92
C GLU A 210 2.07 4.84 -15.75
N VAL A 211 2.52 5.02 -14.51
CA VAL A 211 1.74 4.74 -13.29
C VAL A 211 0.58 5.74 -13.11
N SER A 212 0.79 7.01 -13.44
CA SER A 212 -0.26 8.03 -13.37
C SER A 212 -1.37 7.85 -14.40
N ARG A 213 -1.06 7.24 -15.56
CA ARG A 213 -2.03 7.04 -16.66
C ARG A 213 -2.98 5.86 -16.45
N GLN A 214 -2.66 4.95 -15.52
CA GLN A 214 -3.46 3.75 -15.24
C GLN A 214 -4.26 3.84 -13.94
N TYR A 215 -4.12 4.92 -13.17
CA TYR A 215 -4.81 5.09 -11.89
C TYR A 215 -6.17 5.77 -12.08
N GLU A 216 -7.19 4.99 -12.45
CA GLU A 216 -8.58 5.46 -12.37
C GLU A 216 -9.18 5.14 -10.99
N THR A 217 -9.46 6.18 -10.21
CA THR A 217 -10.16 6.09 -8.92
C THR A 217 -11.66 5.85 -9.10
N THR A 218 -12.03 4.72 -9.69
CA THR A 218 -13.44 4.34 -9.82
C THR A 218 -13.87 3.54 -8.60
N LEU A 219 -14.80 4.09 -7.80
CA LEU A 219 -15.47 3.33 -6.75
C LEU A 219 -16.32 2.22 -7.37
N THR A 220 -15.94 0.96 -7.16
CA THR A 220 -16.75 -0.18 -7.61
C THR A 220 -18.12 -0.16 -6.92
N PRO A 221 -19.24 -0.36 -7.65
CA PRO A 221 -20.58 -0.39 -7.06
C PRO A 221 -20.73 -1.37 -5.89
N GLU A 222 -20.04 -2.51 -5.96
CA GLU A 222 -19.99 -3.50 -4.88
C GLU A 222 -19.35 -2.95 -3.60
N TYR A 223 -18.26 -2.20 -3.72
CA TYR A 223 -17.64 -1.53 -2.58
C TYR A 223 -18.58 -0.49 -1.95
N VAL A 224 -19.29 0.28 -2.78
CA VAL A 224 -20.26 1.26 -2.27
C VAL A 224 -21.40 0.57 -1.52
N ILE A 225 -21.96 -0.51 -2.06
CA ILE A 225 -23.05 -1.26 -1.42
C ILE A 225 -22.59 -1.87 -0.08
N THR A 226 -21.41 -2.50 -0.06
CA THR A 226 -20.86 -3.10 1.16
C THR A 226 -20.52 -2.04 2.22
N PHE A 227 -19.93 -0.92 1.82
CA PHE A 227 -19.69 0.23 2.68
C PHE A 227 -20.99 0.75 3.31
N LEU A 228 -22.01 1.03 2.50
CA LEU A 228 -23.31 1.48 2.98
C LEU A 228 -23.96 0.48 3.94
N GLY A 229 -23.87 -0.82 3.63
CA GLY A 229 -24.39 -1.88 4.48
C GLY A 229 -23.70 -1.95 5.85
N ILE A 230 -22.36 -1.89 5.87
CA ILE A 230 -21.57 -1.91 7.11
C ILE A 230 -21.85 -0.65 7.93
N SER A 231 -21.90 0.53 7.30
CA SER A 231 -22.15 1.80 8.00
C SER A 231 -23.56 1.89 8.59
N LEU A 232 -24.57 1.40 7.88
CA LEU A 232 -25.93 1.30 8.43
C LEU A 232 -26.00 0.30 9.58
N GLY A 233 -25.37 -0.87 9.43
CA GLY A 233 -25.31 -1.88 10.49
C GLY A 233 -24.64 -1.37 11.77
N THR A 234 -23.51 -0.67 11.63
CA THR A 234 -22.80 -0.09 12.77
C THR A 234 -23.59 1.03 13.44
N SER A 235 -24.31 1.85 12.68
CA SER A 235 -25.19 2.90 13.23
C SER A 235 -26.34 2.31 14.05
N ILE A 236 -26.99 1.24 13.55
CA ILE A 236 -28.06 0.54 14.29
C ILE A 236 -27.52 -0.03 15.61
N LEU A 237 -26.35 -0.70 15.57
CA LEU A 237 -25.74 -1.26 16.78
C LEU A 237 -25.35 -0.16 17.78
N ALA A 238 -24.78 0.95 17.31
CA ALA A 238 -24.39 2.09 18.14
C ALA A 238 -25.59 2.76 18.83
N THR A 239 -26.76 2.81 18.18
CA THR A 239 -27.99 3.36 18.77
C THR A 239 -28.71 2.36 19.67
N ALA A 240 -28.77 1.08 19.28
CA ALA A 240 -29.48 0.05 20.03
C ALA A 240 -28.86 -0.18 21.41
N LEU A 241 -27.53 -0.13 21.54
CA LEU A 241 -26.82 -0.37 22.81
C LEU A 241 -27.25 0.62 23.92
N PRO A 242 -27.14 1.95 23.75
CA PRO A 242 -27.63 2.92 24.73
C PRO A 242 -29.15 2.86 24.93
N ALA A 243 -29.93 2.65 23.86
CA ALA A 243 -31.39 2.58 23.94
C ALA A 243 -31.85 1.42 24.83
N LEU A 244 -31.26 0.24 24.67
CA LEU A 244 -31.53 -0.93 25.51
C LEU A 244 -31.11 -0.69 26.98
N TYR A 245 -29.97 -0.04 27.20
CA TYR A 245 -29.51 0.30 28.55
C TYR A 245 -30.52 1.18 29.29
N ILE A 246 -31.03 2.23 28.63
CA ILE A 246 -31.90 3.23 29.24
C ILE A 246 -33.31 2.71 29.45
N VAL A 247 -33.84 1.94 28.51
CA VAL A 247 -35.16 1.32 28.60
C VAL A 247 -35.22 0.23 29.68
N ASN A 248 -34.08 -0.33 30.09
CA ASN A 248 -33.97 -1.25 31.22
C ASN A 248 -33.91 -0.55 32.59
N LEU A 249 -33.71 0.78 32.65
CA LEU A 249 -33.79 1.54 33.90
C LEU A 249 -35.23 1.61 34.40
N LYS A 250 -35.42 1.50 35.72
CA LYS A 250 -36.76 1.57 36.34
C LYS A 250 -37.37 2.97 36.11
N PRO A 251 -38.62 3.10 35.61
CA PRO A 251 -39.25 4.39 35.28
C PRO A 251 -39.22 5.41 36.43
N LYS A 252 -39.32 4.94 37.68
CA LYS A 252 -39.24 5.76 38.88
C LYS A 252 -37.91 6.55 38.99
N ASN A 253 -36.79 5.96 38.58
CA ASN A 253 -35.47 6.62 38.63
C ASN A 253 -35.24 7.56 37.44
N ILE A 254 -36.06 7.43 36.38
CA ILE A 254 -36.01 8.28 35.20
C ILE A 254 -36.70 9.62 35.47
N LEU A 255 -37.79 9.60 36.26
CA LEU A 255 -38.63 10.76 36.57
C LEU A 255 -38.19 11.57 37.81
N MET A 256 -37.39 10.99 38.72
CA MET A 256 -36.97 11.63 39.98
C MET A 256 -35.56 12.27 39.91
N GLY A 257 -34.90 12.28 38.75
CA GLY A 257 -33.54 12.83 38.59
C GLY A 257 -33.24 13.31 37.19
#